data_AF-A0A0W0G963-F1
#
_entry.id   AF-A0A0W0G963-F1
#
_cell.length_a   1.000
_cell.length_b   1.000
_cell.length_c   1.000
_cell.angle_alpha   90.00
_cell.angle_beta   90.00
_cell.angle_gamma   90.00
#
_symmetry.space_group_name_H-M   'P 1'
#
loop_
_entity.id
_entity.type
_entity.pdbx_description
1 polymer ?
#
loop_
_entity_poly.entity_id
_entity_poly.type
_entity_poly.pdbx_seq_one_letter_code
_entity_poly.pdbx_strand_id
1 'polypeptide(L)'
;MSSSTTSDDNFGPVINTLTALVKDWLQSLVDSLQTYRHLVGVPPPHPSYPLPADFPFGSLSQVFHWVQIFDDVNQVNRSFRVRMSLFEGRTDRWEPLLWSVHSGNVVLGSVELDRRLYADQSVVSIDPIFILESLIHATTFHRKIVVSSRIVLLAPTSAAPPSASYIWTEIFEIRRSDNNELIKELGRRSTMSQPRFCPTCRVWLPQAGPPYCLQHLP
;
A
#
# COMPACT_ATOMS: atom_id res chain seq x y z
N MET A 1 4.49 50.16 5.00
CA MET A 1 3.34 49.32 4.62
C MET A 1 3.85 47.90 4.49
N SER A 2 3.64 47.12 5.55
CA SER A 2 4.03 45.73 5.70
C SER A 2 2.93 44.82 5.15
N SER A 3 3.24 44.01 4.15
CA SER A 3 2.37 42.92 3.70
C SER A 3 3.00 41.59 4.10
N SER A 4 2.37 40.99 5.09
CA SER A 4 2.44 39.62 5.59
C SER A 4 2.72 38.54 4.54
N THR A 5 3.80 37.79 4.74
CA THR A 5 4.06 36.45 4.18
C THR A 5 4.64 35.55 5.27
N THR A 6 3.83 35.07 6.20
CA THR A 6 4.26 34.17 7.29
C THR A 6 3.16 33.19 7.75
N SER A 7 2.51 32.47 6.84
CA SER A 7 1.55 31.42 7.23
C SER A 7 1.87 30.01 6.73
N ASP A 8 2.65 29.85 5.65
CA ASP A 8 2.82 28.53 5.02
C ASP A 8 4.07 27.76 5.47
N ASP A 9 5.10 28.42 6.01
CA ASP A 9 6.34 27.76 6.45
C ASP A 9 6.26 27.10 7.84
N ASN A 10 5.17 27.31 8.60
CA ASN A 10 5.10 26.94 10.01
C ASN A 10 4.52 25.54 10.29
N PHE A 11 4.08 24.81 9.27
CA PHE A 11 3.45 23.49 9.41
C PHE A 11 4.41 22.31 9.20
N GLY A 12 5.57 22.53 8.58
CA GLY A 12 6.56 21.49 8.31
C GLY A 12 6.96 20.68 9.57
N PRO A 13 7.36 21.34 10.67
CA PRO A 13 7.72 20.64 11.90
C PRO A 13 6.58 19.80 12.49
N VAL A 14 5.34 20.32 12.43
CA VAL A 14 4.15 19.63 12.94
C VAL A 14 3.88 18.35 12.15
N ILE A 15 3.95 18.43 10.82
CA ILE A 15 3.75 17.27 9.94
C ILE A 15 4.86 16.25 10.17
N ASN A 16 6.12 16.68 10.27
CA ASN A 16 7.25 15.78 10.52
C ASN A 16 7.10 15.04 11.86
N THR A 17 6.73 15.74 12.94
CA THR A 17 6.48 15.12 14.24
C THR A 17 5.30 14.16 14.20
N LEU A 18 4.18 14.57 13.59
CA LEU A 18 3.01 13.71 13.44
C LEU A 18 3.34 12.44 12.66
N THR A 19 4.17 12.56 11.63
CA THR A 19 4.63 11.46 10.79
C THR A 19 5.47 10.47 11.56
N ALA A 20 6.40 10.96 12.38
CA ALA A 20 7.20 10.11 13.25
C ALA A 20 6.31 9.34 14.25
N LEU A 21 5.38 10.04 14.91
CA LEU A 21 4.43 9.43 15.84
C LEU A 21 3.55 8.36 15.18
N VAL A 22 3.07 8.64 13.97
CA VAL A 22 2.27 7.69 13.19
C VAL A 22 3.10 6.49 12.78
N LYS A 23 4.34 6.70 12.35
CA LYS A 23 5.25 5.61 12.01
C LYS A 23 5.48 4.69 13.22
N ASP A 24 5.76 5.26 14.38
CA ASP A 24 5.97 4.48 15.62
C ASP A 24 4.71 3.70 16.02
N TRP A 25 3.54 4.32 15.88
CA TRP A 25 2.26 3.66 16.12
C TRP A 25 2.02 2.48 15.17
N LEU A 26 2.21 2.67 13.86
CA LEU A 26 2.08 1.61 12.87
C LEU A 26 3.12 0.49 13.10
N GLN A 27 4.35 0.84 13.46
CA GLN A 27 5.40 -0.13 13.78
C GLN A 27 5.04 -0.96 15.01
N SER A 28 4.50 -0.34 16.06
CA SER A 28 4.01 -1.05 17.25
C SER A 28 2.91 -2.06 16.91
N LEU A 29 2.03 -1.76 15.95
CA LEU A 29 1.04 -2.71 15.45
C LEU A 29 1.70 -3.89 14.72
N VAL A 30 2.68 -3.63 13.86
CA VAL A 30 3.46 -4.68 13.18
C VAL A 30 4.15 -5.58 14.19
N ASP A 31 4.87 -5.00 15.15
CA ASP A 31 5.62 -5.74 16.17
C ASP A 31 4.68 -6.61 17.03
N SER A 32 3.49 -6.08 17.35
CA SER A 32 2.47 -6.83 18.10
C SER A 32 1.95 -8.04 17.32
N LEU A 33 1.66 -7.86 16.02
CA LEU A 33 1.19 -8.93 15.13
C LEU A 33 2.27 -9.99 14.87
N GLN A 34 3.53 -9.56 14.70
CA GLN A 34 4.67 -10.45 14.56
C GLN A 34 4.93 -11.24 15.85
N THR A 35 4.89 -10.59 17.00
CA THR A 35 5.00 -11.25 18.32
C THR A 35 3.92 -12.31 18.49
N TYR A 36 2.67 -11.94 18.20
CA TYR A 36 1.55 -12.88 18.26
C TYR A 36 1.75 -14.08 17.32
N ARG A 37 2.18 -13.84 16.07
CA ARG A 37 2.48 -14.89 15.10
C ARG A 37 3.56 -15.84 15.61
N HIS A 38 4.61 -15.31 16.23
CA HIS A 38 5.70 -16.10 16.78
C HIS A 38 5.23 -16.98 17.95
N LEU A 39 4.41 -16.44 18.85
CA LEU A 39 3.93 -17.16 20.04
C LEU A 39 2.86 -18.21 19.72
N VAL A 40 1.96 -17.93 18.78
CA VAL A 40 0.84 -18.82 18.43
C VAL A 40 1.22 -19.81 17.33
N GLY A 41 2.31 -19.57 16.59
CA GLY A 41 2.85 -20.48 15.58
C GLY A 41 1.99 -20.64 14.33
N VAL A 42 0.96 -19.80 14.17
CA VAL A 42 0.00 -19.88 13.09
C VAL A 42 0.32 -18.81 12.03
N PRO A 43 0.67 -19.20 10.78
CA PRO A 43 0.94 -18.24 9.71
C PRO A 43 -0.37 -17.59 9.21
N PRO A 44 -0.38 -16.29 8.85
CA PRO A 44 -1.49 -15.69 8.12
C PRO A 44 -1.71 -16.36 6.75
N PRO A 45 -2.92 -16.37 6.18
CA PRO A 45 -4.21 -15.93 6.72
C PRO A 45 -4.99 -17.12 7.34
N HIS A 46 -4.66 -17.51 8.57
CA HIS A 46 -5.40 -18.57 9.24
C HIS A 46 -6.66 -18.02 9.95
N PRO A 47 -7.82 -18.69 9.87
CA PRO A 47 -9.05 -18.23 10.54
C PRO A 47 -8.92 -18.06 12.06
N SER A 48 -8.04 -18.84 12.69
CA SER A 48 -7.73 -18.74 14.13
C SER A 48 -6.72 -17.67 14.48
N TYR A 49 -6.15 -16.97 13.50
CA TYR A 49 -5.35 -15.77 13.75
C TYR A 49 -6.34 -14.64 14.05
N PRO A 50 -6.43 -14.13 15.30
CA PRO A 50 -7.39 -13.10 15.69
C PRO A 50 -6.97 -11.80 15.02
N LEU A 51 -7.48 -11.62 13.81
CA LEU A 51 -7.47 -10.33 13.16
C LEU A 51 -8.42 -9.41 13.93
N PRO A 52 -8.13 -8.10 14.01
CA PRO A 52 -9.13 -7.14 14.45
C PRO A 52 -10.44 -7.35 13.69
N ALA A 53 -11.57 -7.21 14.37
CA ALA A 53 -12.89 -7.46 13.77
C ALA A 53 -13.16 -6.61 12.53
N ASP A 54 -12.43 -5.51 12.37
CA ASP A 54 -12.48 -4.59 11.25
C ASP A 54 -11.41 -4.88 10.19
N PHE A 55 -10.73 -6.03 10.20
CA PHE A 55 -9.75 -6.37 9.16
C PHE A 55 -10.41 -6.46 7.76
N PRO A 56 -9.86 -5.78 6.72
CA PRO A 56 -8.58 -5.07 6.68
C PRO A 56 -8.65 -3.61 7.11
N PHE A 57 -8.55 -3.40 8.43
CA PHE A 57 -8.61 -2.17 9.19
C PHE A 57 -9.59 -1.09 8.69
N GLY A 58 -10.88 -1.34 8.86
CA GLY A 58 -11.95 -0.43 8.49
C GLY A 58 -11.95 0.88 9.26
N SER A 59 -11.47 0.91 10.53
CA SER A 59 -11.53 2.14 11.34
C SER A 59 -10.61 2.18 12.56
N LEU A 60 -9.30 1.92 12.40
CA LEU A 60 -8.35 2.16 13.50
C LEU A 60 -8.10 3.66 13.69
N SER A 61 -8.07 4.12 14.95
CA SER A 61 -7.75 5.52 15.26
C SER A 61 -6.91 5.66 16.51
N GLN A 62 -6.00 6.64 16.50
CA GLN A 62 -5.13 6.99 17.61
C GLN A 62 -5.16 8.51 17.81
N VAL A 63 -5.20 8.95 19.07
CA VAL A 63 -5.02 10.36 19.41
C VAL A 63 -3.60 10.54 19.94
N PHE A 64 -2.86 11.44 19.32
CA PHE A 64 -1.53 11.85 19.77
C PHE A 64 -1.64 13.18 20.51
N HIS A 65 -1.08 13.23 21.70
CA HIS A 65 -0.97 14.46 22.49
C HIS A 65 0.46 14.98 22.39
N TRP A 66 0.61 16.25 22.06
CA TRP A 66 1.90 16.91 21.94
C TRP A 66 1.86 18.25 22.66
N VAL A 67 2.76 18.45 23.61
CA VAL A 67 2.98 19.74 24.28
C VAL A 67 4.16 20.44 23.60
N GLN A 68 3.90 21.61 23.03
CA GLN A 68 4.93 22.49 22.49
C GLN A 68 5.24 23.57 23.52
N ILE A 69 6.49 23.58 24.01
CA ILE A 69 6.98 24.56 24.99
C ILE A 69 7.69 25.68 24.21
N PHE A 70 7.27 26.92 24.39
CA PHE A 70 7.89 28.09 23.73
C PHE A 70 8.87 28.83 24.66
N ASP A 71 8.56 28.88 25.95
CA ASP A 71 9.39 29.40 27.03
C ASP A 71 8.98 28.72 28.36
N ASP A 72 9.58 29.13 29.49
CA ASP A 72 9.34 28.52 30.81
C ASP A 72 7.89 28.63 31.32
N VAL A 73 7.06 29.46 30.70
CA VAL A 73 5.68 29.76 31.16
C VAL A 73 4.63 29.40 30.10
N ASN A 74 4.98 29.46 28.82
CA ASN A 74 4.08 29.28 27.69
C ASN A 74 4.21 27.89 27.08
N GLN A 75 3.14 27.11 27.26
CA GLN A 75 2.99 25.78 26.69
C GLN A 75 1.69 25.72 25.87
N VAL A 76 1.76 25.11 24.69
CA VAL A 76 0.59 24.82 23.87
C VAL A 76 0.41 23.31 23.79
N ASN A 77 -0.70 22.83 24.33
CA ASN A 77 -1.11 21.43 24.19
C ASN A 77 -1.88 21.26 22.88
N ARG A 78 -1.38 20.39 22.01
CA ARG A 78 -1.99 20.02 20.74
C ARG A 78 -2.42 18.57 20.81
N SER A 79 -3.58 18.27 20.22
CA SER A 79 -4.03 16.90 20.03
C SER A 79 -4.32 16.66 18.55
N PHE A 80 -3.80 15.55 18.04
CA PHE A 80 -3.98 15.15 16.65
C PHE A 80 -4.62 13.78 16.63
N ARG A 81 -5.82 13.71 16.06
CA ARG A 81 -6.49 12.42 15.83
C ARG A 81 -6.09 11.89 14.47
N VAL A 82 -5.38 10.77 14.49
CA VAL A 82 -5.04 10.02 13.29
C VAL A 82 -6.01 8.86 13.13
N ARG A 83 -6.42 8.62 11.90
CA ARG A 83 -7.30 7.53 11.52
C ARG A 83 -6.71 6.78 10.34
N MET A 84 -6.85 5.47 10.37
CA MET A 84 -6.70 4.62 9.20
C MET A 84 -8.10 4.31 8.67
N SER A 85 -8.26 4.41 7.35
CA SER A 85 -9.48 4.07 6.65
C SER A 85 -9.19 3.17 5.48
N LEU A 86 -10.10 2.23 5.24
CA LEU A 86 -10.18 1.46 4.02
C LEU A 86 -11.29 2.04 3.12
N PHE A 87 -10.94 2.35 1.89
CA PHE A 87 -11.90 2.47 0.81
C PHE A 87 -11.85 1.18 -0.01
N GLU A 88 -12.93 0.39 0.09
CA GLU A 88 -13.02 -0.88 -0.64
C GLU A 88 -13.23 -0.64 -2.15
N GLY A 89 -13.89 0.45 -2.52
CA GLY A 89 -14.30 0.65 -3.91
C GLY A 89 -15.31 -0.38 -4.39
N ARG A 90 -15.72 -0.22 -5.65
CA ARG A 90 -16.70 -1.08 -6.31
C ARG A 90 -16.10 -2.40 -6.78
N THR A 91 -16.50 -3.49 -6.14
CA THR A 91 -16.09 -4.85 -6.50
C THR A 91 -16.47 -5.22 -7.94
N ASP A 92 -17.66 -4.80 -8.41
CA ASP A 92 -18.14 -5.07 -9.78
C ASP A 92 -17.29 -4.38 -10.86
N ARG A 93 -16.70 -3.24 -10.52
CA ARG A 93 -15.79 -2.48 -11.40
C ARG A 93 -14.32 -2.80 -11.19
N TRP A 94 -14.02 -3.78 -10.35
CA TRP A 94 -12.65 -4.12 -9.99
C TRP A 94 -11.83 -2.91 -9.50
N GLU A 95 -12.48 -1.96 -8.83
CA GLU A 95 -11.80 -0.80 -8.27
C GLU A 95 -10.77 -1.26 -7.21
N PRO A 96 -9.62 -0.58 -7.12
CA PRO A 96 -8.57 -0.97 -6.21
C PRO A 96 -9.00 -0.75 -4.75
N LEU A 97 -8.39 -1.52 -3.86
CA LEU A 97 -8.51 -1.32 -2.42
C LEU A 97 -7.55 -0.21 -2.00
N LEU A 98 -8.00 0.75 -1.20
CA LEU A 98 -7.16 1.88 -0.78
C LEU A 98 -7.16 2.02 0.75
N TRP A 99 -6.01 1.78 1.37
CA TRP A 99 -5.77 2.12 2.76
C TRP A 99 -5.14 3.49 2.85
N SER A 100 -5.62 4.34 3.75
CA SER A 100 -5.08 5.68 3.95
C SER A 100 -4.96 5.99 5.43
N VAL A 101 -3.83 6.59 5.81
CA VAL A 101 -3.64 7.18 7.13
C VAL A 101 -3.80 8.69 7.00
N HIS A 102 -4.71 9.27 7.77
CA HIS A 102 -5.04 10.69 7.68
C HIS A 102 -5.24 11.31 9.06
N SER A 103 -5.02 12.62 9.15
CA SER A 103 -5.29 13.46 10.32
C SER A 103 -6.13 14.65 9.88
N GLY A 104 -7.40 14.71 10.30
CA GLY A 104 -8.36 15.64 9.73
C GLY A 104 -8.47 15.46 8.21
N ASN A 105 -8.20 16.52 7.44
CA ASN A 105 -8.24 16.52 5.98
C ASN A 105 -6.88 16.20 5.32
N VAL A 106 -5.83 15.95 6.11
CA VAL A 106 -4.48 15.70 5.59
C VAL A 106 -4.24 14.19 5.49
N VAL A 107 -3.97 13.71 4.27
CA VAL A 107 -3.52 12.34 4.03
C VAL A 107 -2.01 12.28 4.28
N LEU A 108 -1.60 11.50 5.27
CA LEU A 108 -0.20 11.33 5.65
C LEU A 108 0.50 10.27 4.78
N GLY A 109 -0.24 9.27 4.32
CA GLY A 109 0.24 8.21 3.42
C GLY A 109 -0.91 7.28 3.01
N SER A 110 -0.77 6.64 1.84
CA SER A 110 -1.78 5.68 1.35
C SER A 110 -1.18 4.53 0.55
N VAL A 111 -1.86 3.38 0.59
CA VAL A 111 -1.53 2.16 -0.14
C VAL A 111 -2.71 1.79 -0.99
N GLU A 112 -2.53 1.81 -2.29
CA GLU A 112 -3.48 1.27 -3.26
C GLU A 112 -3.07 -0.14 -3.64
N LEU A 113 -3.99 -1.08 -3.55
CA LEU A 113 -3.81 -2.47 -3.98
C LEU A 113 -4.73 -2.77 -5.14
N ASP A 114 -4.12 -3.24 -6.23
CA ASP A 114 -4.87 -3.81 -7.33
C ASP A 114 -5.71 -5.00 -6.83
N ARG A 115 -7.03 -4.87 -6.92
CA ARG A 115 -7.99 -5.88 -6.45
C ARG A 115 -7.78 -7.24 -7.12
N ARG A 116 -7.21 -7.28 -8.32
CA ARG A 116 -6.88 -8.53 -9.01
C ARG A 116 -5.85 -9.33 -8.23
N LEU A 117 -4.89 -8.66 -7.59
CA LEU A 117 -3.89 -9.30 -6.73
C LEU A 117 -4.48 -9.82 -5.43
N TYR A 118 -5.50 -9.15 -4.90
CA TYR A 118 -6.20 -9.61 -3.70
C TYR A 118 -7.08 -10.84 -4.00
N ALA A 119 -7.71 -10.87 -5.18
CA ALA A 119 -8.53 -12.00 -5.62
C ALA A 119 -7.69 -13.22 -6.05
N ASP A 120 -6.48 -12.98 -6.56
CA ASP A 120 -5.51 -14.01 -6.87
C ASP A 120 -4.86 -14.47 -5.55
N GLN A 121 -5.05 -15.73 -5.15
CA GLN A 121 -4.31 -16.34 -4.04
C GLN A 121 -2.85 -16.57 -4.47
N SER A 122 -2.17 -15.48 -4.76
CA SER A 122 -0.98 -15.40 -5.61
C SER A 122 0.33 -15.69 -4.85
N VAL A 123 1.45 -15.44 -5.53
CA VAL A 123 2.82 -15.51 -4.98
C VAL A 123 3.03 -14.55 -3.80
N VAL A 124 2.25 -13.47 -3.73
CA VAL A 124 2.34 -12.47 -2.66
C VAL A 124 1.22 -12.72 -1.65
N SER A 125 1.61 -12.99 -0.41
CA SER A 125 0.67 -13.03 0.72
C SER A 125 0.29 -11.60 1.11
N ILE A 126 -0.91 -11.17 0.73
CA ILE A 126 -1.49 -9.90 1.18
C ILE A 126 -2.10 -10.13 2.57
N ASP A 127 -1.30 -9.90 3.60
CA ASP A 127 -1.68 -10.05 5.00
C ASP A 127 -1.67 -8.69 5.74
N PRO A 128 -2.12 -8.61 7.01
CA PRO A 128 -2.14 -7.35 7.74
C PRO A 128 -0.77 -6.71 7.92
N ILE A 129 0.28 -7.52 8.09
CA ILE A 129 1.65 -7.05 8.28
C ILE A 129 2.10 -6.37 6.99
N PHE A 130 1.85 -7.01 5.83
CA PHE A 130 2.15 -6.43 4.52
C PHE A 130 1.50 -5.06 4.32
N ILE A 131 0.21 -4.91 4.67
CA ILE A 131 -0.50 -3.63 4.54
C ILE A 131 0.09 -2.56 5.48
N LEU A 132 0.37 -2.91 6.74
CA LEU A 132 0.95 -1.97 7.71
C LEU A 132 2.38 -1.54 7.31
N GLU A 133 3.24 -2.47 6.91
CA GLU A 133 4.60 -2.15 6.39
C GLU A 133 4.54 -1.24 5.16
N SER A 134 3.58 -1.51 4.27
CA SER A 134 3.31 -0.67 3.10
C SER A 134 2.85 0.74 3.52
N LEU A 135 1.99 0.87 4.54
CA LEU A 135 1.54 2.17 5.06
C LEU A 135 2.66 2.92 5.78
N ILE A 136 3.56 2.23 6.48
CA ILE A 136 4.77 2.82 7.08
C ILE A 136 5.63 3.44 5.97
N HIS A 137 5.87 2.71 4.89
CA HIS A 137 6.59 3.24 3.73
C HIS A 137 5.87 4.44 3.11
N ALA A 138 4.57 4.33 2.84
CA ALA A 138 3.77 5.40 2.25
C ALA A 138 3.80 6.69 3.10
N THR A 139 3.68 6.53 4.43
CA THR A 139 3.68 7.64 5.40
C THR A 139 5.06 8.28 5.50
N THR A 140 6.13 7.48 5.48
CA THR A 140 7.52 7.98 5.50
C THR A 140 7.80 8.92 4.32
N PHE A 141 7.18 8.67 3.17
CA PHE A 141 7.40 9.47 1.96
C PHE A 141 6.30 10.50 1.68
N HIS A 142 5.29 10.63 2.54
CA HIS A 142 4.11 11.48 2.32
C HIS A 142 3.42 11.23 0.98
N ARG A 143 3.29 9.96 0.60
CA ARG A 143 2.89 9.57 -0.75
C ARG A 143 1.91 8.42 -0.75
N LYS A 144 1.28 8.28 -1.91
CA LYS A 144 0.55 7.08 -2.30
C LYS A 144 1.52 6.10 -2.96
N ILE A 145 1.50 4.85 -2.49
CA ILE A 145 2.17 3.73 -3.15
C ILE A 145 1.13 2.80 -3.75
N VAL A 146 1.49 2.16 -4.86
CA VAL A 146 0.61 1.27 -5.63
C VAL A 146 1.22 -0.12 -5.65
N VAL A 147 0.46 -1.10 -5.18
CA VAL A 147 0.77 -2.52 -5.24
C VAL A 147 0.03 -3.09 -6.44
N SER A 148 0.77 -3.51 -7.46
CA SER A 148 0.22 -3.96 -8.74
C SER A 148 1.09 -5.05 -9.36
N SER A 149 0.63 -5.62 -10.46
CA SER A 149 1.45 -6.50 -11.30
C SER A 149 1.54 -6.01 -12.73
N ARG A 150 2.63 -6.39 -13.38
CA ARG A 150 2.83 -6.23 -14.82
C ARG A 150 3.33 -7.52 -15.44
N ILE A 151 3.02 -7.72 -16.72
CA ILE A 151 3.44 -8.90 -17.46
C ILE A 151 4.49 -8.51 -18.48
N VAL A 152 5.57 -9.28 -18.51
CA VAL A 152 6.66 -9.14 -19.48
C VAL A 152 6.91 -10.46 -20.21
N LEU A 153 7.36 -10.37 -21.44
CA LEU A 153 7.88 -11.50 -22.18
C LEU A 153 9.40 -11.55 -22.01
N LEU A 154 9.90 -12.61 -21.39
CA LEU A 154 11.34 -12.86 -21.34
C LEU A 154 11.70 -13.68 -22.58
N ALA A 155 12.38 -13.04 -23.51
CA ALA A 155 12.96 -13.74 -24.65
C ALA A 155 14.09 -14.65 -24.17
N PRO A 156 14.29 -15.82 -24.80
CA PRO A 156 15.49 -16.60 -24.58
C PRO A 156 16.73 -15.74 -24.79
N THR A 157 17.74 -15.88 -23.93
CA THR A 157 19.04 -15.24 -24.15
C THR A 157 19.60 -15.68 -25.50
N SER A 158 20.40 -14.85 -26.16
CA SER A 158 20.95 -15.13 -27.50
C SER A 158 21.84 -16.38 -27.59
N ALA A 159 22.18 -16.98 -26.45
CA ALA A 159 22.90 -18.25 -26.34
C ALA A 159 21.97 -19.48 -26.18
N ALA A 160 20.66 -19.27 -26.12
CA ALA A 160 19.68 -20.34 -25.98
C ALA A 160 19.40 -21.01 -27.35
N PRO A 161 19.17 -22.33 -27.38
CA PRO A 161 18.86 -23.05 -28.61
C PRO A 161 17.60 -22.47 -29.28
N PRO A 162 17.46 -22.60 -30.62
CA PRO A 162 16.33 -22.06 -31.39
C PRO A 162 14.95 -22.63 -31.00
N SER A 163 14.91 -23.65 -30.15
CA SER A 163 13.69 -24.24 -29.56
C SER A 163 13.28 -23.63 -28.21
N ALA A 164 14.00 -22.62 -27.72
CA ALA A 164 13.71 -22.02 -26.43
C ALA A 164 12.34 -21.32 -26.48
N SER A 165 11.40 -21.86 -25.71
CA SER A 165 10.03 -21.36 -25.63
C SER A 165 10.01 -19.99 -24.96
N TYR A 166 9.15 -19.11 -25.46
CA TYR A 166 8.88 -17.83 -24.82
C TYR A 166 8.32 -18.04 -23.40
N ILE A 167 8.90 -17.36 -22.42
CA ILE A 167 8.42 -17.41 -21.03
C ILE A 167 7.76 -16.08 -20.71
N TRP A 168 6.49 -16.14 -20.34
CA TRP A 168 5.77 -14.98 -19.83
C TRP A 168 5.96 -14.91 -18.32
N THR A 169 6.33 -13.73 -17.83
CA THR A 169 6.53 -13.49 -16.40
C THR A 169 5.65 -12.36 -15.94
N GLU A 170 4.77 -12.65 -14.98
CA GLU A 170 4.08 -11.66 -14.20
C GLU A 170 4.94 -11.27 -12.99
N ILE A 171 5.21 -9.98 -12.87
CA ILE A 171 6.03 -9.38 -11.82
C ILE A 171 5.09 -8.61 -10.90
N PHE A 172 5.10 -8.96 -9.62
CA PHE A 172 4.35 -8.28 -8.56
C PHE A 172 5.26 -7.22 -7.95
N GLU A 173 4.80 -5.98 -7.85
CA GLU A 173 5.66 -4.85 -7.51
C GLU A 173 4.92 -3.75 -6.73
N ILE A 174 5.69 -3.03 -5.92
CA ILE A 174 5.29 -1.78 -5.26
C ILE A 174 5.92 -0.63 -6.04
N ARG A 175 5.10 0.33 -6.45
CA ARG A 175 5.53 1.52 -7.20
C ARG A 175 5.03 2.79 -6.54
N ARG A 176 5.72 3.90 -6.82
CA ARG A 176 5.23 5.24 -6.47
C ARG A 176 4.09 5.64 -7.40
N SER A 177 3.03 6.22 -6.84
CA SER A 177 1.86 6.62 -7.64
C SER A 177 2.13 7.81 -8.58
N ASP A 178 3.10 8.67 -8.28
CA ASP A 178 3.30 9.94 -8.99
C ASP A 178 4.20 9.82 -10.22
N ASN A 179 5.27 9.03 -10.12
CA ASN A 179 6.27 8.87 -11.19
C ASN A 179 6.40 7.42 -11.69
N ASN A 180 5.58 6.50 -11.16
CA ASN A 180 5.61 5.07 -11.48
C ASN A 180 6.99 4.40 -11.23
N GLU A 181 7.81 4.98 -10.35
CA GLU A 181 9.11 4.42 -9.98
C GLU A 181 8.95 3.14 -9.18
N LEU A 182 9.75 2.12 -9.50
CA LEU A 182 9.76 0.85 -8.79
C LEU A 182 10.39 1.04 -7.40
N ILE A 183 9.63 0.76 -6.34
CA ILE A 183 10.14 0.75 -4.96
C ILE A 183 10.71 -0.63 -4.64
N LYS A 184 9.92 -1.68 -4.92
CA LYS A 184 10.25 -3.05 -4.54
C LYS A 184 9.55 -4.04 -5.45
N GLU A 185 10.29 -5.07 -5.87
CA GLU A 185 9.70 -6.27 -6.45
C GLU A 185 9.30 -7.24 -5.34
N LEU A 186 8.07 -7.73 -5.36
CA LEU A 186 7.50 -8.63 -4.35
C LEU A 186 7.64 -10.11 -4.73
N GLY A 187 7.64 -10.40 -6.03
CA GLY A 187 7.75 -11.77 -6.52
C GLY A 187 7.50 -11.86 -8.01
N ARG A 188 7.66 -13.07 -8.55
CA ARG A 188 7.44 -13.38 -9.96
C ARG A 188 6.66 -14.68 -10.10
N ARG A 189 5.78 -14.72 -11.09
CA ARG A 189 5.13 -15.94 -11.57
C ARG A 189 5.44 -16.09 -13.04
N SER A 190 6.08 -17.19 -13.41
CA SER A 190 6.40 -17.50 -14.81
C SER A 190 5.48 -18.59 -15.34
N THR A 191 5.04 -18.43 -16.58
CA THR A 191 4.23 -19.43 -17.28
C THR A 191 4.68 -19.55 -18.74
N MET A 192 4.55 -20.76 -19.30
CA MET A 192 4.72 -21.02 -20.72
C MET A 192 3.43 -20.78 -21.52
N SER A 193 2.27 -20.70 -20.83
CA SER A 193 1.02 -20.35 -21.48
C SER A 193 0.95 -18.86 -21.78
N GLN A 194 0.38 -18.51 -22.94
CA GLN A 194 0.18 -17.11 -23.28
C GLN A 194 -0.78 -16.44 -22.27
N PRO A 195 -0.44 -15.27 -21.71
CA PRO A 195 -1.30 -14.53 -20.82
C PRO A 195 -2.60 -14.09 -21.50
N ARG A 196 -3.61 -13.82 -20.70
CA ARG A 196 -4.84 -13.17 -21.16
C ARG A 196 -4.50 -11.77 -21.69
N PHE A 197 -5.30 -11.27 -22.63
CA PHE A 197 -5.20 -9.91 -23.12
C PHE A 197 -6.58 -9.28 -23.21
N CYS A 198 -6.65 -7.95 -23.09
CA CYS A 198 -7.89 -7.22 -23.31
C CYS A 198 -8.26 -7.29 -24.79
N PRO A 199 -9.46 -7.76 -25.16
CA PRO A 199 -9.85 -7.89 -26.56
C PRO A 199 -9.91 -6.54 -27.30
N THR A 200 -10.16 -5.43 -26.58
CA THR A 200 -10.28 -4.08 -27.14
C THR A 200 -8.92 -3.44 -27.46
N CYS A 201 -7.98 -3.46 -26.51
CA CYS A 201 -6.69 -2.75 -26.65
C CYS A 201 -5.46 -3.66 -26.69
N ARG A 202 -5.65 -4.99 -26.66
CA ARG A 202 -4.58 -6.01 -26.71
C ARG A 202 -3.51 -5.90 -25.61
N VAL A 203 -3.77 -5.14 -24.55
CA VAL A 203 -2.92 -5.09 -23.35
C VAL A 203 -3.00 -6.41 -22.59
N TRP A 204 -1.85 -6.94 -22.16
CA TRP A 204 -1.76 -8.15 -21.33
C TRP A 204 -2.44 -7.95 -19.97
N LEU A 205 -3.21 -8.94 -19.54
CA LEU A 205 -3.98 -8.92 -18.32
C LEU A 205 -3.40 -9.91 -17.30
N PRO A 206 -3.38 -9.55 -16.00
CA PRO A 206 -3.07 -10.47 -14.91
C PRO A 206 -3.85 -11.78 -14.98
N GLN A 207 -3.35 -12.81 -14.31
CA GLN A 207 -4.01 -14.13 -14.30
C GLN A 207 -5.44 -14.03 -13.75
N ALA A 208 -5.63 -13.36 -12.61
CA ALA A 208 -6.95 -13.07 -12.05
C ALA A 208 -7.54 -11.76 -12.58
N GLY A 209 -8.86 -11.61 -12.43
CA GLY A 209 -9.57 -10.40 -12.81
C GLY A 209 -10.43 -10.52 -14.07
N PRO A 210 -11.02 -9.39 -14.51
CA PRO A 210 -11.98 -9.37 -15.60
C PRO A 210 -11.33 -9.71 -16.95
N PRO A 211 -12.12 -10.07 -17.98
CA PRO A 211 -11.60 -10.33 -19.32
C PRO A 211 -11.21 -9.05 -20.09
N TYR A 212 -11.51 -7.87 -19.57
CA TYR A 212 -11.14 -6.57 -20.11
C TYR A 212 -10.12 -5.88 -19.21
N CYS A 213 -9.34 -4.92 -19.74
CA CYS A 213 -8.54 -4.07 -18.87
C CYS A 213 -9.46 -3.09 -18.11
N LEU A 214 -8.96 -2.53 -17.01
CA LEU A 214 -9.76 -1.65 -16.14
C LEU A 214 -10.32 -0.41 -16.87
N GLN A 215 -9.66 0.04 -17.95
CA GLN A 215 -10.12 1.16 -18.78
C GLN A 215 -11.27 0.80 -19.73
N HIS A 216 -11.43 -0.49 -20.05
CA HIS A 216 -12.47 -1.01 -20.96
C HIS A 216 -13.47 -1.90 -20.23
N LEU A 217 -13.57 -1.77 -18.91
CA LEU A 217 -14.65 -2.39 -18.16
C LEU A 217 -15.98 -1.68 -18.50
N PRO A 218 -17.05 -2.44 -18.79
CA PRO A 218 -18.37 -1.88 -19.13
C PRO A 218 -19.06 -1.19 -17.94
#